data_AF-A0A1H5IEI8-F1
#
_entry.id   AF-A0A1H5IEI8-F1
#
_cell.length_a   1.000
_cell.length_b   1.000
_cell.length_c   1.000
_cell.angle_alpha   90.00
_cell.angle_beta   90.00
_cell.angle_gamma   90.00
#
_symmetry.space_group_name_H-M   'P 1'
#
loop_
_entity.id
_entity.type
_entity.pdbx_description
1 polymer ?
#
loop_
_entity_poly.entity_id
_entity_poly.type
_entity_poly.pdbx_seq_one_letter_code
_entity_poly.pdbx_strand_id
1 'polypeptide(L)'
;MNPPIVVRNLIFTGILLFSLNLFAQADKREELEQRRLELQQEIKRINSLRTSNLKKEKSILTEVEDLQQQIRSTENLIRVTNQQANLLTREINSNQNKISELRKELERLKEDYEKMIQKSYRSKSQQSRIMFLLSAESFLQAYKRLQYMKQYANYRKQQGDEIKARAAELQKLNKSLAEQKQAKDRLIAENKKTRAKLEEDRKAQQSLIETIRKKEGQYASQLRKKQQEVNAIDREIERIIAAAIARNNKESGSESREVFKLTPEAKALAANFASNKGKLPWPVKSGIVSMRFGTQPHPVVRSITINSNGVRIDTEKGGKAKAIFGGVVSEVQAVKGANKAVMVRHGDYISIYNNLDKIFVRKGDEVSIGQELGEVATSGSSGKTTLHFLLYQNSTKLNPEHWIYKM
;
A
#
# COMPACT_ATOMS: atom_id res chain seq x y z
N MET A 1 30.57 49.96 -4.34
CA MET A 1 31.05 48.79 -3.58
C MET A 1 30.15 47.61 -3.93
N ASN A 2 30.64 46.67 -4.75
CA ASN A 2 29.92 45.45 -5.11
C ASN A 2 30.11 44.39 -4.02
N PRO A 3 29.09 43.64 -3.60
CA PRO A 3 29.28 42.53 -2.66
C PRO A 3 29.98 41.36 -3.38
N PRO A 4 30.75 40.53 -2.66
CA PRO A 4 31.58 39.50 -3.26
C PRO A 4 30.75 38.33 -3.81
N ILE A 5 31.13 37.86 -4.99
CA ILE A 5 30.49 36.81 -5.80
C ILE A 5 30.34 35.46 -5.04
N VAL A 6 31.09 35.26 -3.97
CA VAL A 6 31.13 34.03 -3.17
C VAL A 6 29.83 33.79 -2.38
N VAL A 7 29.12 34.84 -1.96
CA VAL A 7 27.85 34.69 -1.21
C VAL A 7 26.71 34.20 -2.11
N ARG A 8 26.79 34.46 -3.43
CA ARG A 8 25.76 34.06 -4.40
C ARG A 8 25.76 32.55 -4.69
N ASN A 9 26.93 31.90 -4.59
CA ASN A 9 27.05 30.46 -4.87
C ASN A 9 26.69 29.58 -3.66
N LEU A 10 26.87 30.06 -2.42
CA LEU A 10 26.47 29.33 -1.21
C LEU A 10 24.93 29.32 -1.00
N ILE A 11 24.24 30.37 -1.44
CA ILE A 11 22.76 30.43 -1.38
C ILE A 11 22.14 29.46 -2.39
N PHE A 12 22.79 29.24 -3.54
CA PHE A 12 22.29 28.33 -4.58
C PHE A 12 22.42 26.84 -4.21
N THR A 13 23.49 26.44 -3.51
CA THR A 13 23.66 25.06 -3.01
C THR A 13 22.75 24.73 -1.83
N GLY A 14 22.39 25.71 -0.98
CA GLY A 14 21.41 25.53 0.10
C GLY A 14 19.97 25.32 -0.40
N ILE A 15 19.60 25.96 -1.52
CA ILE A 15 18.26 25.86 -2.11
C ILE A 15 18.04 24.47 -2.76
N LEU A 16 19.08 23.85 -3.31
CA LEU A 16 18.99 22.54 -3.97
C LEU A 16 18.78 21.37 -2.99
N LEU A 17 19.29 21.48 -1.75
CA LEU A 17 19.13 20.46 -0.70
C LEU A 17 17.79 20.56 0.05
N PHE A 18 17.13 21.73 0.02
CA PHE A 18 15.82 21.92 0.66
C PHE A 18 14.64 21.47 -0.23
N SER A 19 14.77 21.55 -1.55
CA SER A 19 13.75 21.05 -2.48
C SER A 19 13.57 19.52 -2.39
N LEU A 20 14.65 18.76 -2.18
CA LEU A 20 14.60 17.30 -2.11
C LEU A 20 13.76 16.77 -0.94
N ASN A 21 13.71 17.50 0.18
CA ASN A 21 12.93 17.10 1.36
C ASN A 21 11.41 17.27 1.17
N LEU A 22 10.97 18.24 0.36
CA LEU A 22 9.55 18.50 0.10
C LEU A 22 8.94 17.45 -0.83
N PHE A 23 9.69 17.00 -1.85
CA PHE A 23 9.24 15.91 -2.73
C PHE A 23 9.15 14.57 -1.99
N ALA A 24 10.15 14.24 -1.16
CA ALA A 24 10.13 13.01 -0.38
C ALA A 24 8.97 12.92 0.64
N GLN A 25 8.52 14.06 1.20
CA GLN A 25 7.36 14.08 2.11
C GLN A 25 6.03 13.91 1.36
N ALA A 26 5.89 14.51 0.17
CA ALA A 26 4.72 14.34 -0.67
C ALA A 26 4.53 12.88 -1.12
N ASP A 27 5.61 12.23 -1.57
CA ASP A 27 5.61 10.81 -1.96
C ASP A 27 5.21 9.91 -0.78
N LYS A 28 5.72 10.20 0.42
CA LYS A 28 5.38 9.42 1.62
C LYS A 28 3.92 9.60 2.03
N ARG A 29 3.36 10.80 1.87
CA ARG A 29 1.96 11.08 2.17
C ARG A 29 1.03 10.31 1.23
N GLU A 30 1.34 10.28 -0.06
CA GLU A 30 0.58 9.54 -1.05
C GLU A 30 0.62 8.03 -0.79
N GLU A 31 1.80 7.48 -0.46
CA GLU A 31 1.94 6.07 -0.07
C GLU A 31 1.06 5.71 1.14
N LEU A 32 1.06 6.53 2.19
CA LEU A 32 0.24 6.32 3.38
C LEU A 32 -1.26 6.43 3.07
N GLU A 33 -1.65 7.33 2.18
CA GLU A 33 -3.04 7.49 1.74
C GLU A 33 -3.52 6.27 0.94
N GLN A 34 -2.72 5.79 -0.02
CA GLN A 34 -3.01 4.55 -0.74
C GLN A 34 -3.12 3.37 0.22
N ARG A 35 -2.19 3.23 1.18
CA ARG A 35 -2.24 2.16 2.17
C ARG A 35 -3.47 2.24 3.07
N ARG A 36 -3.90 3.45 3.44
CA ARG A 36 -5.14 3.67 4.21
C ARG A 36 -6.36 3.20 3.44
N LEU A 37 -6.45 3.54 2.15
CA LEU A 37 -7.54 3.12 1.26
C LEU A 37 -7.56 1.59 1.06
N GLU A 38 -6.39 0.97 0.84
CA GLU A 38 -6.25 -0.49 0.76
C GLU A 38 -6.80 -1.17 2.03
N LEU A 39 -6.38 -0.70 3.21
CA LEU A 39 -6.84 -1.23 4.50
C LEU A 39 -8.34 -1.03 4.74
N GLN A 40 -8.90 0.11 4.33
CA GLN A 40 -10.35 0.35 4.41
C GLN A 40 -11.14 -0.62 3.52
N GLN A 41 -10.66 -0.86 2.30
CA GLN A 41 -11.27 -1.86 1.41
C GLN A 41 -11.14 -3.27 1.98
N GLU A 42 -9.99 -3.62 2.54
CA GLU A 42 -9.75 -4.90 3.21
C GLU A 42 -10.74 -5.09 4.37
N ILE A 43 -10.87 -4.12 5.28
CA ILE A 43 -11.82 -4.16 6.40
C ILE A 43 -13.27 -4.31 5.88
N LYS A 44 -13.64 -3.60 4.82
CA LYS A 44 -14.96 -3.74 4.19
C LYS A 44 -15.19 -5.17 3.67
N ARG A 45 -14.17 -5.76 3.03
CA ARG A 45 -14.22 -7.16 2.58
C ARG A 45 -14.34 -8.12 3.76
N ILE A 46 -13.52 -7.97 4.81
CA ILE A 46 -13.59 -8.78 6.03
C ILE A 46 -15.00 -8.73 6.62
N ASN A 47 -15.58 -7.54 6.74
CA ASN A 47 -16.94 -7.35 7.25
C ASN A 47 -18.00 -8.02 6.37
N SER A 48 -17.88 -7.90 5.04
CA SER A 48 -18.80 -8.55 4.11
C SER A 48 -18.73 -10.09 4.20
N LEU A 49 -17.52 -10.65 4.27
CA LEU A 49 -17.31 -12.10 4.44
C LEU A 49 -17.80 -12.56 5.81
N ARG A 50 -17.51 -11.80 6.88
CA ARG A 50 -17.96 -12.13 8.23
C ARG A 50 -19.49 -12.16 8.31
N THR A 51 -20.17 -11.13 7.80
CA THR A 51 -21.65 -11.04 7.79
C THR A 51 -22.31 -12.10 6.91
N SER A 52 -21.75 -12.42 5.73
CA SER A 52 -22.25 -13.52 4.90
C SER A 52 -22.13 -14.86 5.63
N ASN A 53 -21.04 -15.04 6.36
CA ASN A 53 -20.79 -16.27 7.07
C ASN A 53 -21.73 -16.39 8.30
N LEU A 54 -22.04 -15.30 9.02
CA LEU A 54 -22.82 -15.31 10.30
C LEU A 54 -24.25 -15.86 10.19
N LYS A 55 -24.84 -15.94 8.99
CA LYS A 55 -26.22 -16.42 8.78
C LYS A 55 -26.41 -17.94 8.90
N LYS A 56 -25.35 -18.68 9.21
CA LYS A 56 -25.35 -20.14 9.41
C LYS A 56 -24.84 -20.43 10.81
N GLU A 57 -25.51 -21.30 11.57
CA GLU A 57 -25.10 -21.67 12.94
C GLU A 57 -23.61 -22.09 12.99
N LYS A 58 -22.74 -21.18 13.44
CA LYS A 58 -21.28 -21.33 13.34
C LYS A 58 -20.63 -21.89 14.59
N SER A 59 -19.44 -22.45 14.40
CA SER A 59 -18.46 -22.63 15.48
C SER A 59 -17.97 -21.28 16.00
N ILE A 60 -18.01 -21.11 17.33
CA ILE A 60 -17.47 -19.96 18.08
C ILE A 60 -16.00 -19.69 17.69
N LEU A 61 -15.23 -20.75 17.39
CA LEU A 61 -13.82 -20.63 17.00
C LEU A 61 -13.64 -19.78 15.73
N THR A 62 -14.45 -20.01 14.71
CA THR A 62 -14.38 -19.28 13.44
C THR A 62 -14.79 -17.81 13.61
N GLU A 63 -15.74 -17.53 14.50
CA GLU A 63 -16.12 -16.15 14.79
C GLU A 63 -14.98 -15.37 15.45
N VAL A 64 -14.25 -15.99 16.38
CA VAL A 64 -13.08 -15.36 17.01
C VAL A 64 -11.96 -15.12 16.01
N GLU A 65 -11.72 -16.05 15.08
CA GLU A 65 -10.74 -15.88 14.00
C GLU A 65 -11.08 -14.70 13.08
N ASP A 66 -12.33 -14.63 12.62
CA ASP A 66 -12.82 -13.54 11.76
C ASP A 66 -12.66 -12.18 12.47
N LEU A 67 -13.04 -12.13 13.75
CA LEU A 67 -12.93 -10.92 14.57
C LEU A 67 -11.47 -10.53 14.84
N GLN A 68 -10.58 -11.50 15.08
CA GLN A 68 -9.14 -11.27 15.23
C GLN A 68 -8.52 -10.66 13.97
N GLN A 69 -8.94 -11.13 12.79
CA GLN A 69 -8.47 -10.60 11.51
C GLN A 69 -8.96 -9.15 11.27
N GLN A 70 -10.23 -8.88 11.61
CA GLN A 70 -10.81 -7.54 11.59
C GLN A 70 -10.05 -6.58 12.53
N ILE A 71 -9.78 -7.00 13.76
CA ILE A 71 -9.03 -6.25 14.78
C ILE A 71 -7.63 -5.90 14.26
N ARG A 72 -6.86 -6.87 13.77
CA ARG A 72 -5.51 -6.63 13.23
C ARG A 72 -5.49 -5.62 12.09
N SER A 73 -6.44 -5.73 11.16
CA SER A 73 -6.55 -4.80 10.02
C SER A 73 -6.93 -3.39 10.49
N THR A 74 -7.81 -3.29 11.49
CA THR A 74 -8.22 -2.03 12.09
C THR A 74 -7.08 -1.37 12.88
N GLU A 75 -6.28 -2.14 13.61
CA GLU A 75 -5.07 -1.66 14.28
C GLU A 75 -4.04 -1.12 13.29
N ASN A 76 -3.84 -1.83 12.17
CA ASN A 76 -2.98 -1.37 11.07
C ASN A 76 -3.50 -0.05 10.48
N LEU A 77 -4.81 0.08 10.27
CA LEU A 77 -5.45 1.32 9.79
C LEU A 77 -5.18 2.48 10.76
N ILE A 78 -5.40 2.27 12.06
CA ILE A 78 -5.13 3.30 13.08
C ILE A 78 -3.66 3.70 13.08
N ARG A 79 -2.73 2.75 12.93
CA ARG A 79 -1.29 3.02 12.87
C ARG A 79 -0.93 3.90 11.66
N VAL A 80 -1.42 3.55 10.47
CA VAL A 80 -1.19 4.32 9.22
C VAL A 80 -1.79 5.71 9.32
N THR A 81 -3.03 5.83 9.81
CA THR A 81 -3.70 7.12 10.00
C THR A 81 -2.95 8.00 11.01
N ASN A 82 -2.39 7.42 12.08
CA ASN A 82 -1.54 8.16 13.03
C ASN A 82 -0.23 8.64 12.37
N GLN A 83 0.41 7.80 11.55
CA GLN A 83 1.61 8.21 10.80
C GLN A 83 1.30 9.38 9.86
N GLN A 84 0.17 9.32 9.16
CA GLN A 84 -0.29 10.40 8.27
C GLN A 84 -0.59 11.70 9.04
N ALA A 85 -1.27 11.62 10.19
CA ALA A 85 -1.54 12.78 11.04
C ALA A 85 -0.26 13.41 11.61
N ASN A 86 0.73 12.59 11.97
CA ASN A 86 2.04 13.06 12.42
C ASN A 86 2.82 13.75 11.30
N LEU A 87 2.78 13.21 10.07
CA LEU A 87 3.41 13.84 8.90
C LEU A 87 2.78 15.21 8.61
N LEU A 88 1.44 15.27 8.55
CA LEU A 88 0.71 16.53 8.38
C LEU A 88 1.02 17.54 9.48
N THR A 89 1.21 17.08 10.73
CA THR A 89 1.61 17.96 11.84
C THR A 89 2.97 18.60 11.61
N ARG A 90 3.95 17.84 11.09
CA ARG A 90 5.28 18.38 10.75
C ARG A 90 5.20 19.39 9.60
N GLU A 91 4.45 19.08 8.55
CA GLU A 91 4.20 20.00 7.43
C GLU A 91 3.54 21.30 7.90
N ILE A 92 2.50 21.19 8.73
CA ILE A 92 1.80 22.34 9.32
C ILE A 92 2.76 23.23 10.10
N ASN A 93 3.60 22.64 10.98
CA ASN A 93 4.55 23.40 11.79
C ASN A 93 5.60 24.10 10.92
N SER A 94 6.12 23.40 9.89
CA SER A 94 7.07 23.99 8.94
C SER A 94 6.45 25.16 8.16
N ASN A 95 5.22 24.99 7.66
CA ASN A 95 4.48 26.03 6.96
C ASN A 95 4.15 27.23 7.87
N GLN A 96 3.83 26.99 9.15
CA GLN A 96 3.62 28.05 10.14
C GLN A 96 4.88 28.89 10.37
N ASN A 97 6.04 28.24 10.48
CA ASN A 97 7.32 28.94 10.60
C ASN A 97 7.61 29.77 9.35
N LYS A 98 7.45 29.20 8.16
CA LYS A 98 7.64 29.90 6.89
C LYS A 98 6.70 31.09 6.72
N ILE A 99 5.44 30.94 7.13
CA ILE A 99 4.45 32.04 7.15
C ILE A 99 4.89 33.14 8.11
N SER A 100 5.42 32.80 9.28
CA SER A 100 5.93 33.77 10.25
C SER A 100 7.13 34.56 9.71
N GLU A 101 8.07 33.86 9.07
CA GLU A 101 9.24 34.49 8.42
C GLU A 101 8.83 35.42 7.27
N LEU A 102 7.97 34.94 6.36
CA LEU A 102 7.47 35.76 5.24
C LEU A 102 6.67 36.97 5.72
N ARG A 103 5.93 36.86 6.83
CA ARG A 103 5.23 38.01 7.43
C ARG A 103 6.21 39.07 7.90
N LYS A 104 7.28 38.68 8.60
CA LYS A 104 8.34 39.61 9.06
C LYS A 104 9.10 40.23 7.88
N GLU A 105 9.40 39.45 6.84
CA GLU A 105 10.02 39.96 5.61
C GLU A 105 9.13 41.00 4.92
N LEU A 106 7.83 40.69 4.77
CA LEU A 106 6.87 41.57 4.14
C LEU A 106 6.65 42.87 4.95
N GLU A 107 6.65 42.79 6.27
CA GLU A 107 6.57 43.95 7.16
C GLU A 107 7.78 44.88 6.96
N ARG A 108 9.01 44.34 6.98
CA ARG A 108 10.23 45.11 6.70
C ARG A 108 10.22 45.75 5.32
N LEU A 109 9.86 44.99 4.28
CA LEU A 109 9.79 45.51 2.91
C LEU A 109 8.77 46.65 2.79
N LYS A 110 7.62 46.55 3.46
CA LYS A 110 6.60 47.61 3.48
C LYS A 110 7.08 48.86 4.22
N GLU A 111 7.73 48.71 5.37
CA GLU A 111 8.29 49.84 6.12
C GLU A 111 9.37 50.58 5.32
N ASP A 112 10.28 49.85 4.67
CA ASP A 112 11.34 50.43 3.87
C ASP A 112 10.77 51.13 2.62
N TYR A 113 9.77 50.51 1.99
CA TYR A 113 9.04 51.11 0.89
C TYR A 113 8.32 52.40 1.33
N GLU A 114 7.64 52.38 2.47
CA GLU A 114 6.96 53.54 3.05
C GLU A 114 7.94 54.69 3.30
N LYS A 115 9.05 54.44 4.01
CA LYS A 115 10.10 55.45 4.29
C LYS A 115 10.63 56.06 3.00
N MET A 116 10.84 55.24 1.97
CA MET A 116 11.30 55.70 0.66
C MET A 116 10.24 56.58 -0.04
N ILE A 117 8.97 56.18 -0.04
CA ILE A 117 7.87 56.96 -0.62
C ILE A 117 7.69 58.29 0.11
N GLN A 118 7.66 58.29 1.45
CA GLN A 118 7.54 59.50 2.26
C GLN A 118 8.69 60.48 1.99
N LYS A 119 9.94 60.00 1.95
CA LYS A 119 11.11 60.83 1.59
C LYS A 119 10.97 61.41 0.17
N SER A 120 10.55 60.59 -0.80
CA SER A 120 10.32 61.06 -2.18
C SER A 120 9.18 62.07 -2.29
N TYR A 121 8.17 62.00 -1.43
CA TYR A 121 7.05 62.93 -1.42
C TYR A 121 7.45 64.28 -0.81
N ARG A 122 8.12 64.25 0.34
CA ARG A 122 8.64 65.46 1.00
C ARG A 122 9.64 66.21 0.13
N SER A 123 10.52 65.52 -0.58
CA SER A 123 11.48 66.16 -1.50
C SER A 123 10.82 66.80 -2.72
N LYS A 124 9.70 66.24 -3.21
CA LYS A 124 8.90 66.84 -4.31
C LYS A 124 8.32 68.22 -3.93
N SER A 125 8.02 68.44 -2.65
CA SER A 125 7.53 69.73 -2.13
C SER A 125 8.64 70.78 -1.95
N GLN A 126 9.89 70.35 -1.78
CA GLN A 126 11.04 71.22 -1.51
C GLN A 126 11.78 71.61 -2.79
N GLN A 127 11.81 70.75 -3.81
CA GLN A 127 12.45 71.05 -5.10
C GLN A 127 11.73 70.32 -6.22
N SER A 128 11.14 71.07 -7.17
CA SER A 128 10.50 70.48 -8.34
C SER A 128 11.51 69.60 -9.09
N ARG A 129 11.12 68.38 -9.47
CA ARG A 129 12.01 67.42 -10.18
C ARG A 129 12.56 68.00 -11.48
N ILE A 130 11.79 68.85 -12.14
CA ILE A 130 12.21 69.57 -13.35
C ILE A 130 13.25 70.62 -12.96
N MET A 131 13.00 71.39 -11.90
CA MET A 131 13.95 72.38 -11.38
C MET A 131 15.28 71.75 -10.93
N PHE A 132 15.26 70.53 -10.37
CA PHE A 132 16.46 69.77 -10.02
C PHE A 132 17.28 69.33 -11.24
N LEU A 133 16.63 69.01 -12.36
CA LEU A 133 17.32 68.69 -13.61
C LEU A 133 17.86 69.95 -14.30
N LEU A 134 17.10 71.06 -14.26
CA LEU A 134 17.45 72.35 -14.86
C LEU A 134 18.50 73.13 -14.08
N SER A 135 18.65 72.89 -12.77
CA SER A 135 19.69 73.49 -11.91
C SER A 135 21.06 72.80 -12.02
N ALA A 136 21.33 72.11 -13.13
CA ALA A 136 22.62 71.47 -13.36
C ALA A 136 23.60 72.46 -14.01
N GLU A 137 24.85 72.44 -13.56
CA GLU A 137 25.94 73.29 -14.07
C GLU A 137 26.43 72.87 -15.47
N SER A 138 26.13 71.63 -15.89
CA SER A 138 26.49 71.10 -17.21
C SER A 138 25.51 70.03 -17.72
N PHE A 139 25.48 69.83 -19.05
CA PHE A 139 24.68 68.78 -19.68
C PHE A 139 25.04 67.37 -19.17
N LEU A 140 26.33 67.07 -18.96
CA LEU A 140 26.78 65.79 -18.41
C LEU A 140 26.23 65.57 -16.99
N GLN A 141 26.18 66.62 -16.17
CA GLN A 141 25.60 66.54 -14.82
C GLN A 141 24.08 66.33 -14.88
N ALA A 142 23.37 67.03 -15.77
CA ALA A 142 21.93 66.84 -15.99
C ALA A 142 21.60 65.40 -16.44
N TYR A 143 22.39 64.84 -17.39
CA TYR A 143 22.24 63.47 -17.86
C TYR A 143 22.48 62.44 -16.73
N LYS A 144 23.51 62.62 -15.90
CA LYS A 144 23.75 61.75 -14.73
C LYS A 144 22.60 61.82 -13.71
N ARG A 145 22.08 63.03 -13.41
CA ARG A 145 20.90 63.22 -12.54
C ARG A 145 19.68 62.48 -13.08
N LEU A 146 19.43 62.55 -14.40
CA LEU A 146 18.35 61.83 -15.06
C LEU A 146 18.51 60.30 -14.96
N GLN A 147 19.72 59.77 -15.16
CA GLN A 147 20.00 58.34 -15.02
C GLN A 147 19.77 57.85 -13.57
N TYR A 148 20.18 58.62 -12.55
CA TYR A 148 19.90 58.29 -11.16
C TYR A 148 18.40 58.30 -10.84
N MET A 149 17.65 59.26 -11.39
CA MET A 149 16.19 59.29 -11.24
C MET A 149 15.53 58.06 -11.87
N LYS A 150 16.00 57.63 -13.05
CA LYS A 150 15.53 56.40 -13.72
C LYS A 150 15.86 55.17 -12.89
N GLN A 151 17.07 55.05 -12.37
CA GLN A 151 17.48 53.94 -11.51
C GLN A 151 16.63 53.88 -10.24
N TYR A 152 16.38 55.02 -9.60
CA TYR A 152 15.52 55.11 -8.42
C TYR A 152 14.07 54.72 -8.73
N ALA A 153 13.50 55.18 -9.85
CA ALA A 153 12.16 54.79 -10.28
C ALA A 153 12.06 53.28 -10.54
N ASN A 154 13.09 52.68 -11.16
CA ASN A 154 13.17 51.24 -11.39
C ASN A 154 13.25 50.46 -10.08
N TYR A 155 14.10 50.89 -9.14
CA TYR A 155 14.22 50.26 -7.82
C TYR A 155 12.89 50.32 -7.04
N ARG A 156 12.19 51.46 -7.08
CA ARG A 156 10.84 51.60 -6.52
C ARG A 156 9.84 50.62 -7.12
N LYS A 157 9.86 50.45 -8.44
CA LYS A 157 8.99 49.49 -9.12
C LYS A 157 9.31 48.06 -8.66
N GLN A 158 10.58 47.69 -8.66
CA GLN A 158 11.05 46.37 -8.22
C GLN A 158 10.62 46.04 -6.78
N GLN A 159 10.77 46.97 -5.83
CA GLN A 159 10.30 46.76 -4.46
C GLN A 159 8.77 46.56 -4.38
N GLY A 160 8.00 47.33 -5.17
CA GLY A 160 6.54 47.15 -5.24
C GLY A 160 6.13 45.79 -5.80
N ASP A 161 6.81 45.33 -6.86
CA ASP A 161 6.59 44.02 -7.46
C ASP A 161 6.99 42.88 -6.50
N GLU A 162 8.08 43.05 -5.76
CA GLU A 162 8.54 42.11 -4.73
C GLU A 162 7.52 41.98 -3.58
N ILE A 163 7.04 43.10 -3.03
CA ILE A 163 5.99 43.11 -1.99
C ILE A 163 4.74 42.39 -2.50
N LYS A 164 4.33 42.63 -3.75
CA LYS A 164 3.17 41.98 -4.36
C LYS A 164 3.38 40.46 -4.49
N ALA A 165 4.55 40.03 -4.95
CA ALA A 165 4.89 38.62 -5.08
C ALA A 165 4.91 37.91 -3.72
N ARG A 166 5.56 38.50 -2.71
CA ARG A 166 5.61 37.96 -1.33
C ARG A 166 4.23 37.91 -0.67
N ALA A 167 3.39 38.92 -0.88
CA ALA A 167 2.01 38.91 -0.40
C ALA A 167 1.18 37.79 -1.03
N ALA A 168 1.35 37.54 -2.33
CA ALA A 168 0.67 36.44 -3.03
C ALA A 168 1.17 35.05 -2.55
N GLU A 169 2.48 34.89 -2.34
CA GLU A 169 3.06 33.67 -1.75
C GLU A 169 2.49 33.41 -0.35
N LEU A 170 2.44 34.44 0.49
CA LEU A 170 1.88 34.36 1.84
C LEU A 170 0.40 33.98 1.82
N GLN A 171 -0.40 34.56 0.91
CA GLN A 171 -1.81 34.21 0.75
C GLN A 171 -1.98 32.73 0.35
N LYS A 172 -1.18 32.25 -0.61
CA LYS A 172 -1.19 30.85 -1.05
C LYS A 172 -0.84 29.89 0.10
N LEU A 173 0.20 30.22 0.88
CA LEU A 173 0.60 29.42 2.04
C LEU A 173 -0.46 29.41 3.15
N ASN A 174 -1.09 30.54 3.46
CA ASN A 174 -2.18 30.59 4.44
C ASN A 174 -3.38 29.72 4.00
N LYS A 175 -3.74 29.74 2.71
CA LYS A 175 -4.80 28.88 2.16
C LYS A 175 -4.45 27.39 2.30
N SER A 176 -3.25 27.01 1.84
CA SER A 176 -2.76 25.62 1.95
C SER A 176 -2.71 25.15 3.40
N LEU A 177 -2.31 26.03 4.34
CA LEU A 177 -2.26 25.71 5.77
C LEU A 177 -3.65 25.43 6.34
N ALA A 178 -4.66 26.22 5.95
CA ALA A 178 -6.04 26.02 6.38
C ALA A 178 -6.58 24.66 5.88
N GLU A 179 -6.31 24.32 4.62
CA GLU A 179 -6.69 23.03 4.02
C GLU A 179 -5.99 21.84 4.73
N GLN A 180 -4.69 21.95 5.02
CA GLN A 180 -3.94 20.92 5.76
C GLN A 180 -4.47 20.72 7.18
N LYS A 181 -4.81 21.80 7.89
CA LYS A 181 -5.43 21.71 9.23
C LYS A 181 -6.78 21.00 9.19
N GLN A 182 -7.65 21.40 8.25
CA GLN A 182 -8.95 20.76 8.09
C GLN A 182 -8.82 19.26 7.75
N ALA A 183 -7.88 18.90 6.87
CA ALA A 183 -7.61 17.51 6.54
C ALA A 183 -7.13 16.72 7.76
N LYS A 184 -6.22 17.28 8.56
CA LYS A 184 -5.75 16.67 9.81
C LYS A 184 -6.89 16.45 10.81
N ASP A 185 -7.75 17.45 10.99
CA ASP A 185 -8.88 17.34 11.94
C ASP A 185 -9.87 16.25 11.53
N ARG A 186 -10.16 16.13 10.23
CA ARG A 186 -10.96 15.02 9.69
C ARG A 186 -10.34 13.66 9.97
N LEU A 187 -9.03 13.51 9.76
CA LEU A 187 -8.31 12.26 10.04
C LEU A 187 -8.34 11.89 11.52
N ILE A 188 -8.17 12.86 12.42
CA ILE A 188 -8.24 12.62 13.87
C ILE A 188 -9.65 12.19 14.27
N ALA A 189 -10.68 12.87 13.75
CA ALA A 189 -12.07 12.52 14.02
C ALA A 189 -12.42 11.11 13.53
N GLU A 190 -11.98 10.73 12.32
CA GLU A 190 -12.15 9.38 11.79
C GLU A 190 -11.41 8.34 12.65
N ASN A 191 -10.14 8.59 12.99
CA ASN A 191 -9.34 7.70 13.83
C ASN A 191 -9.99 7.47 15.21
N LYS A 192 -10.59 8.51 15.80
CA LYS A 192 -11.33 8.39 17.07
C LYS A 192 -12.53 7.45 16.95
N LYS A 193 -13.29 7.52 15.85
CA LYS A 193 -14.41 6.60 15.58
C LYS A 193 -13.90 5.16 15.38
N THR A 194 -12.84 4.98 14.60
CA THR A 194 -12.22 3.67 14.37
C THR A 194 -11.72 3.05 15.67
N ARG A 195 -11.11 3.83 16.57
CA ARG A 195 -10.69 3.38 17.90
C ARG A 195 -11.86 2.94 18.77
N ALA A 196 -12.95 3.71 18.80
CA ALA A 196 -14.14 3.32 19.55
C ALA A 196 -14.70 1.97 19.06
N LYS A 197 -14.74 1.77 17.74
CA LYS A 197 -15.17 0.50 17.14
C LYS A 197 -14.21 -0.66 17.45
N LEU A 198 -12.91 -0.40 17.40
CA LEU A 198 -11.88 -1.38 17.78
C LEU A 198 -12.06 -1.86 19.23
N GLU A 199 -12.38 -0.96 20.16
CA GLU A 199 -12.60 -1.33 21.56
C GLU A 199 -13.88 -2.15 21.76
N GLU A 200 -14.94 -1.88 20.99
CA GLU A 200 -16.14 -2.72 20.96
C GLU A 200 -15.81 -4.14 20.44
N ASP A 201 -15.10 -4.22 19.32
CA ASP A 201 -14.70 -5.49 18.71
C ASP A 201 -13.77 -6.29 19.63
N ARG A 202 -12.86 -5.63 20.37
CA ARG A 202 -12.00 -6.26 21.38
C ARG A 202 -12.80 -6.82 22.55
N LYS A 203 -13.80 -6.09 23.06
CA LYS A 203 -14.68 -6.59 24.13
C LYS A 203 -15.46 -7.81 23.68
N ALA A 204 -16.01 -7.80 22.47
CA ALA A 204 -16.69 -8.95 21.89
C ALA A 204 -15.73 -10.15 21.70
N GLN A 205 -14.50 -9.90 21.26
CA GLN A 205 -13.49 -10.94 21.11
C GLN A 205 -13.15 -11.59 22.47
N GLN A 206 -12.98 -10.76 23.50
CA GLN A 206 -12.61 -11.21 24.84
C GLN A 206 -13.67 -12.14 25.43
N SER A 207 -14.97 -11.81 25.32
CA SER A 207 -16.05 -12.66 25.83
C SER A 207 -16.14 -14.02 25.10
N LEU A 208 -15.89 -14.03 23.79
CA LEU A 208 -15.84 -15.26 23.01
C LEU A 208 -14.61 -16.12 23.37
N ILE A 209 -13.44 -15.49 23.57
CA ILE A 209 -12.22 -16.18 24.01
C ILE A 209 -12.41 -16.83 25.38
N GLU A 210 -13.09 -16.15 26.32
CA GLU A 210 -13.42 -16.73 27.63
C GLU A 210 -14.28 -17.99 27.49
N THR A 211 -15.22 -17.99 26.55
CA THR A 211 -16.04 -19.16 26.22
C THR A 211 -15.20 -20.30 25.63
N ILE A 212 -14.21 -19.98 24.78
CA ILE A 212 -13.29 -20.96 24.22
C ILE A 212 -12.35 -21.54 25.29
N ARG A 213 -11.82 -20.71 26.19
CA ARG A 213 -10.94 -21.13 27.29
C ARG A 213 -11.61 -22.18 28.17
N LYS A 214 -12.90 -21.99 28.51
CA LYS A 214 -13.68 -22.98 29.27
C LYS A 214 -13.78 -24.34 28.57
N LYS A 215 -13.63 -24.40 27.25
CA LYS A 215 -13.71 -25.60 26.40
C LYS A 215 -12.41 -25.90 25.67
N GLU A 216 -11.27 -25.40 26.16
CA GLU A 216 -10.00 -25.41 25.41
C GLU A 216 -9.58 -26.83 25.03
N GLY A 217 -9.66 -27.79 25.95
CA GLY A 217 -9.30 -29.18 25.67
C GLY A 217 -10.12 -29.82 24.54
N GLN A 218 -11.41 -29.48 24.42
CA GLN A 218 -12.28 -29.97 23.34
C GLN A 218 -11.86 -29.37 22.00
N TYR A 219 -11.66 -28.05 21.94
CA TYR A 219 -11.22 -27.38 20.71
C TYR A 219 -9.81 -27.82 20.29
N ALA A 220 -8.88 -27.97 21.24
CA ALA A 220 -7.54 -28.46 20.96
C ALA A 220 -7.56 -29.88 20.37
N SER A 221 -8.41 -30.78 20.88
CA SER A 221 -8.59 -32.13 20.33
C SER A 221 -9.17 -32.10 18.92
N GLN A 222 -10.21 -31.28 18.67
CA GLN A 222 -10.79 -31.11 17.34
C GLN A 222 -9.77 -30.55 16.34
N LEU A 223 -8.96 -29.58 16.76
CA LEU A 223 -7.92 -28.99 15.93
C LEU A 223 -6.80 -29.97 15.59
N ARG A 224 -6.38 -30.82 16.54
CA ARG A 224 -5.41 -31.90 16.26
C ARG A 224 -5.92 -32.86 15.20
N LYS A 225 -7.19 -33.28 15.28
CA LYS A 225 -7.81 -34.14 14.27
C LYS A 225 -7.84 -33.47 12.90
N LYS A 226 -8.28 -32.20 12.83
CA LYS A 226 -8.27 -31.42 11.58
C LYS A 226 -6.86 -31.27 11.00
N GLN A 227 -5.84 -31.05 11.83
CA GLN A 227 -4.46 -30.97 11.35
C GLN A 227 -3.97 -32.32 10.81
N GLN A 228 -4.35 -33.44 11.42
CA GLN A 228 -4.04 -34.77 10.91
C GLN A 228 -4.69 -35.03 9.55
N GLU A 229 -5.95 -34.61 9.37
CA GLU A 229 -6.67 -34.67 8.08
C GLU A 229 -5.96 -33.83 7.01
N VAL A 230 -5.60 -32.58 7.33
CA VAL A 230 -4.83 -31.70 6.43
C VAL A 230 -3.50 -32.35 6.03
N ASN A 231 -2.74 -32.88 7.00
CA ASN A 231 -1.46 -33.54 6.72
C ASN A 231 -1.63 -34.82 5.87
N ALA A 232 -2.80 -35.48 5.92
CA ALA A 232 -3.09 -36.61 5.04
C ALA A 232 -3.38 -36.15 3.61
N ILE A 233 -4.15 -35.07 3.44
CA ILE A 233 -4.42 -34.43 2.14
C ILE A 233 -3.11 -33.95 1.51
N ASP A 234 -2.23 -33.33 2.29
CA ASP A 234 -0.94 -32.80 1.80
C ASP A 234 -0.03 -33.91 1.28
N ARG A 235 0.05 -35.04 1.99
CA ARG A 235 0.79 -36.22 1.53
C ARG A 235 0.21 -36.80 0.24
N GLU A 236 -1.11 -36.77 0.09
CA GLU A 236 -1.76 -37.22 -1.14
C GLU A 236 -1.47 -36.29 -2.32
N ILE A 237 -1.46 -34.97 -2.10
CA ILE A 237 -1.05 -33.99 -3.12
C ILE A 237 0.39 -34.25 -3.56
N GLU A 238 1.31 -34.45 -2.61
CA GLU A 238 2.72 -34.76 -2.91
C GLU A 238 2.86 -36.06 -3.73
N ARG A 239 2.07 -37.09 -3.40
CA ARG A 239 2.02 -38.34 -4.15
C ARG A 239 1.55 -38.12 -5.60
N ILE A 240 0.53 -37.29 -5.80
CA ILE A 240 0.01 -36.94 -7.13
C ILE A 240 1.06 -36.18 -7.94
N ILE A 241 1.76 -35.22 -7.32
CA ILE A 241 2.85 -34.46 -7.96
C ILE A 241 3.97 -35.41 -8.39
N ALA A 242 4.46 -36.27 -7.49
CA ALA A 242 5.52 -37.23 -7.80
C ALA A 242 5.12 -38.19 -8.93
N ALA A 243 3.86 -38.64 -8.95
CA ALA A 243 3.32 -39.47 -10.03
C ALA A 243 3.19 -38.71 -11.36
N ALA A 244 2.88 -37.41 -11.33
CA ALA A 244 2.87 -36.55 -12.51
C ALA A 244 4.28 -36.33 -13.07
N ILE A 245 5.28 -36.08 -12.21
CA ILE A 245 6.70 -35.95 -12.59
C ILE A 245 7.18 -37.25 -13.24
N ALA A 246 6.95 -38.39 -12.58
CA ALA A 246 7.38 -39.69 -13.08
C ALA A 246 6.76 -40.04 -14.45
N ARG A 247 5.47 -39.73 -14.65
CA ARG A 247 4.80 -39.94 -15.95
C ARG A 247 5.41 -39.08 -17.06
N ASN A 248 5.58 -37.77 -16.80
CA ASN A 248 6.21 -36.86 -17.77
C ASN A 248 7.67 -37.27 -18.10
N ASN A 249 8.42 -37.70 -17.09
CA ASN A 249 9.82 -38.08 -17.28
C ASN A 249 9.97 -39.41 -18.02
N LYS A 250 9.04 -40.37 -17.84
CA LYS A 250 8.98 -41.61 -18.62
C LYS A 250 8.84 -41.34 -20.11
N GLU A 251 7.95 -40.41 -20.49
CA GLU A 251 7.80 -39.96 -21.88
C GLU A 251 9.10 -39.37 -22.45
N SER A 252 9.97 -38.85 -21.58
CA SER A 252 11.26 -38.25 -21.92
C SER A 252 12.47 -39.17 -21.66
N GLY A 253 12.26 -40.45 -21.33
CA GLY A 253 13.32 -41.43 -21.04
C GLY A 253 14.12 -41.20 -19.75
N SER A 254 13.56 -40.52 -18.74
CA SER A 254 14.20 -40.27 -17.44
C SER A 254 13.45 -40.99 -16.31
N GLU A 255 14.20 -41.52 -15.34
CA GLU A 255 13.65 -42.21 -14.16
C GLU A 255 13.42 -41.29 -12.96
N SER A 256 13.78 -40.01 -13.05
CA SER A 256 13.62 -39.07 -11.94
C SER A 256 12.15 -38.91 -11.55
N ARG A 257 11.87 -38.96 -10.24
CA ARG A 257 10.53 -38.76 -9.67
C ARG A 257 10.37 -37.43 -8.93
N GLU A 258 11.48 -36.70 -8.77
CA GLU A 258 11.52 -35.47 -7.99
C GLU A 258 11.63 -34.22 -8.84
N VAL A 259 12.27 -34.30 -10.02
CA VAL A 259 12.58 -33.15 -10.87
C VAL A 259 12.07 -33.38 -12.29
N PHE A 260 11.39 -32.40 -12.87
CA PHE A 260 10.94 -32.47 -14.26
C PHE A 260 12.11 -32.38 -15.25
N LYS A 261 12.15 -33.30 -16.21
CA LYS A 261 12.95 -33.14 -17.42
C LYS A 261 12.21 -32.19 -18.37
N LEU A 262 12.77 -31.00 -18.57
CA LEU A 262 12.15 -29.94 -19.36
C LEU A 262 12.63 -29.96 -20.82
N THR A 263 11.68 -29.82 -21.76
CA THR A 263 11.97 -29.44 -23.15
C THR A 263 12.44 -28.00 -23.23
N PRO A 264 13.08 -27.55 -24.33
CA PRO A 264 13.48 -26.15 -24.51
C PRO A 264 12.32 -25.16 -24.30
N GLU A 265 11.13 -25.48 -24.77
CA GLU A 265 9.91 -24.67 -24.64
C GLU A 265 9.48 -24.60 -23.16
N ALA A 266 9.50 -25.75 -22.47
CA ALA A 266 9.16 -25.81 -21.04
C ALA A 266 10.19 -25.06 -20.17
N LYS A 267 11.47 -25.03 -20.56
CA LYS A 267 12.51 -24.21 -19.90
C LYS A 267 12.25 -22.71 -20.12
N ALA A 268 11.88 -22.31 -21.32
CA ALA A 268 11.53 -20.92 -21.61
C ALA A 268 10.29 -20.47 -20.81
N LEU A 269 9.27 -21.34 -20.70
CA LEU A 269 8.08 -21.08 -19.90
C LEU A 269 8.41 -20.94 -18.40
N ALA A 270 9.24 -21.84 -17.86
CA ALA A 270 9.71 -21.78 -16.48
C ALA A 270 10.48 -20.48 -16.19
N ALA A 271 11.38 -20.07 -17.08
CA ALA A 271 12.12 -18.81 -16.95
C ALA A 271 11.18 -17.60 -16.96
N ASN A 272 10.17 -17.60 -17.83
CA ASN A 272 9.16 -16.55 -17.87
C ASN A 272 8.32 -16.52 -16.58
N PHE A 273 7.88 -17.68 -16.08
CA PHE A 273 7.20 -17.78 -14.79
C PHE A 273 8.06 -17.21 -13.64
N ALA A 274 9.33 -17.61 -13.56
CA ALA A 274 10.29 -17.14 -12.56
C ALA A 274 10.52 -15.62 -12.64
N SER A 275 10.57 -15.04 -13.84
CA SER A 275 10.74 -13.59 -14.03
C SER A 275 9.56 -12.75 -13.50
N ASN A 276 8.39 -13.37 -13.34
CA ASN A 276 7.18 -12.74 -12.81
C ASN A 276 7.03 -12.91 -11.28
N LYS A 277 8.04 -13.43 -10.59
CA LYS A 277 8.03 -13.56 -9.13
C LYS A 277 7.70 -12.23 -8.45
N GLY A 278 6.69 -12.24 -7.58
CA GLY A 278 6.18 -11.07 -6.86
C GLY A 278 5.22 -10.19 -7.67
N LYS A 279 4.93 -10.57 -8.92
CA LYS A 279 4.05 -9.83 -9.85
C LYS A 279 2.88 -10.67 -10.38
N LEU A 280 2.77 -11.94 -9.97
CA LEU A 280 1.71 -12.82 -10.44
C LEU A 280 0.34 -12.36 -9.88
N PRO A 281 -0.74 -12.46 -10.67
CA PRO A 281 -2.07 -12.10 -10.22
C PRO A 281 -2.58 -13.05 -9.14
N TRP A 282 -3.58 -12.60 -8.39
CA TRP A 282 -4.24 -13.43 -7.39
C TRP A 282 -4.98 -14.61 -8.03
N PRO A 283 -5.01 -15.79 -7.37
CA PRO A 283 -5.71 -16.97 -7.87
C PRO A 283 -7.24 -16.88 -7.70
N VAL A 284 -7.76 -15.78 -7.18
CA VAL A 284 -9.19 -15.45 -7.09
C VAL A 284 -9.39 -13.97 -7.43
N LYS A 285 -10.58 -13.59 -7.90
CA LYS A 285 -10.91 -12.20 -8.23
C LYS A 285 -10.80 -11.26 -7.03
N SER A 286 -11.24 -11.71 -5.86
CA SER A 286 -11.21 -10.98 -4.60
C SER A 286 -11.18 -11.98 -3.46
N GLY A 287 -10.32 -11.78 -2.47
CA GLY A 287 -10.25 -12.64 -1.30
C GLY A 287 -9.31 -12.09 -0.24
N ILE A 288 -9.23 -12.79 0.88
CA ILE A 288 -8.39 -12.42 2.03
C ILE A 288 -7.63 -13.65 2.49
N VAL A 289 -6.33 -13.51 2.71
CA VAL A 289 -5.50 -14.62 3.20
C VAL A 289 -5.89 -14.93 4.65
N SER A 290 -6.55 -16.06 4.86
CA SER A 290 -6.97 -16.55 6.17
C SER A 290 -5.89 -17.43 6.83
N MET A 291 -5.03 -18.05 6.02
CA MET A 291 -3.90 -18.85 6.51
C MET A 291 -2.69 -18.68 5.60
N ARG A 292 -1.55 -18.37 6.22
CA ARG A 292 -0.25 -18.22 5.54
C ARG A 292 0.50 -19.56 5.46
N PHE A 293 1.47 -19.62 4.55
CA PHE A 293 2.39 -20.74 4.41
C PHE A 293 3.29 -20.90 5.66
N GLY A 294 3.61 -22.15 6.00
CA GLY A 294 4.53 -22.53 7.06
C GLY A 294 3.86 -22.91 8.37
N THR A 295 4.71 -23.02 9.40
CA THR A 295 4.33 -23.43 10.75
C THR A 295 4.01 -22.20 11.59
N GLN A 296 2.80 -22.13 12.13
CA GLN A 296 2.34 -21.01 12.95
C GLN A 296 1.44 -21.49 14.10
N PRO A 297 1.47 -20.82 15.27
CA PRO A 297 0.51 -21.10 16.32
C PRO A 297 -0.90 -20.75 15.83
N HIS A 298 -1.89 -21.56 16.22
CA HIS A 298 -3.27 -21.26 15.91
C HIS A 298 -3.66 -19.89 16.52
N PRO A 299 -4.34 -19.00 15.77
CA PRO A 299 -4.58 -17.61 16.18
C PRO A 299 -5.31 -17.49 17.52
N VAL A 300 -6.26 -18.40 17.76
CA VAL A 300 -7.06 -18.50 18.99
C VAL A 300 -6.49 -19.49 20.01
N VAL A 301 -6.32 -20.76 19.65
CA VAL A 301 -5.85 -21.84 20.55
C VAL A 301 -4.33 -21.99 20.43
N ARG A 302 -3.57 -21.09 21.06
CA ARG A 302 -2.10 -21.01 20.90
C ARG A 302 -1.32 -22.27 21.31
N SER A 303 -1.94 -23.20 22.05
CA SER A 303 -1.38 -24.51 22.40
C SER A 303 -1.28 -25.48 21.22
N ILE A 304 -1.91 -25.17 20.07
CA ILE A 304 -1.85 -25.96 18.84
C ILE A 304 -1.05 -25.22 17.77
N THR A 305 -0.15 -25.95 17.13
CA THR A 305 0.60 -25.50 15.96
C THR A 305 -0.07 -25.99 14.69
N ILE A 306 -0.31 -25.07 13.75
CA ILE A 306 -0.81 -25.34 12.40
C ILE A 306 0.38 -25.34 11.45
N ASN A 307 0.46 -26.34 10.58
CA ASN A 307 1.38 -26.33 9.44
C ASN A 307 0.56 -26.23 8.15
N SER A 308 0.95 -25.31 7.27
CA SER A 308 0.32 -25.11 5.96
C SER A 308 1.39 -25.14 4.86
N ASN A 309 1.22 -26.03 3.88
CA ASN A 309 2.08 -26.12 2.68
C ASN A 309 1.69 -25.14 1.56
N GLY A 310 0.67 -24.30 1.79
CA GLY A 310 0.21 -23.27 0.87
C GLY A 310 -0.45 -22.11 1.61
N VAL A 311 -1.19 -21.29 0.87
CA VAL A 311 -2.02 -20.21 1.42
C VAL A 311 -3.49 -20.57 1.29
N ARG A 312 -4.29 -20.17 2.30
CA ARG A 312 -5.74 -20.27 2.24
C ARG A 312 -6.33 -18.88 2.03
N ILE A 313 -7.16 -18.75 1.01
CA ILE A 313 -7.74 -17.47 0.59
C ILE A 313 -9.25 -17.57 0.71
N ASP A 314 -9.81 -16.85 1.66
CA ASP A 314 -11.26 -16.74 1.85
C ASP A 314 -11.81 -15.78 0.79
N THR A 315 -12.76 -16.26 -0.01
CA THR A 315 -13.41 -15.51 -1.09
C THR A 315 -14.93 -15.52 -0.92
N GLU A 316 -15.62 -14.75 -1.76
CA GLU A 316 -17.08 -14.72 -1.79
C GLU A 316 -17.65 -16.08 -2.22
N LYS A 317 -18.92 -16.33 -1.88
CA LYS A 317 -19.60 -17.56 -2.29
C LYS A 317 -19.67 -17.64 -3.82
N GLY A 318 -19.33 -18.81 -4.36
CA GLY A 318 -19.23 -18.99 -5.81
C GLY A 318 -18.02 -18.30 -6.44
N GLY A 319 -17.07 -17.84 -5.60
CA GLY A 319 -15.79 -17.31 -6.04
C GLY A 319 -15.08 -18.33 -6.93
N LYS A 320 -14.51 -17.83 -8.03
CA LYS A 320 -13.87 -18.66 -9.04
C LYS A 320 -12.36 -18.65 -8.87
N ALA A 321 -11.75 -19.84 -8.91
CA ALA A 321 -10.32 -20.01 -8.97
C ALA A 321 -9.83 -19.65 -10.38
N LYS A 322 -8.74 -18.89 -10.46
CA LYS A 322 -8.15 -18.37 -11.70
C LYS A 322 -6.70 -18.77 -11.82
N ALA A 323 -6.27 -19.12 -13.03
CA ALA A 323 -4.87 -19.42 -13.32
C ALA A 323 -3.98 -18.20 -13.05
N ILE A 324 -2.95 -18.37 -12.23
CA ILE A 324 -1.98 -17.30 -11.94
C ILE A 324 -1.03 -17.02 -13.11
N PHE A 325 -0.87 -17.98 -14.03
CA PHE A 325 0.01 -17.86 -15.17
C PHE A 325 -0.43 -18.80 -16.30
N GLY A 326 0.12 -18.60 -17.50
CA GLY A 326 -0.13 -19.49 -18.65
C GLY A 326 0.57 -20.84 -18.48
N GLY A 327 -0.09 -21.94 -18.82
CA GLY A 327 0.47 -23.28 -18.64
C GLY A 327 -0.45 -24.39 -19.14
N VAL A 328 -0.10 -25.63 -18.81
CA VAL A 328 -0.89 -26.82 -19.20
C VAL A 328 -1.47 -27.48 -17.97
N VAL A 329 -2.75 -27.84 -18.00
CA VAL A 329 -3.39 -28.57 -16.91
C VAL A 329 -2.80 -29.98 -16.83
N SER A 330 -2.01 -30.25 -15.79
CA SER A 330 -1.31 -31.52 -15.63
C SER A 330 -2.19 -32.60 -15.02
N GLU A 331 -3.08 -32.23 -14.09
CA GLU A 331 -3.98 -33.17 -13.41
C GLU A 331 -5.24 -32.46 -12.93
N VAL A 332 -6.36 -33.16 -13.02
CA VAL A 332 -7.67 -32.74 -12.51
C VAL A 332 -8.24 -33.90 -11.72
N GLN A 333 -8.11 -33.87 -10.39
CA GLN A 333 -8.46 -35.04 -9.57
C GLN A 333 -9.13 -34.66 -8.27
N ALA A 334 -10.04 -35.53 -7.80
CA ALA A 334 -10.52 -35.49 -6.43
C ALA A 334 -9.39 -35.93 -5.50
N VAL A 335 -8.98 -35.05 -4.58
CA VAL A 335 -7.98 -35.40 -3.58
C VAL A 335 -8.68 -36.15 -2.45
N LYS A 336 -8.19 -37.33 -2.08
CA LYS A 336 -8.82 -38.13 -1.02
C LYS A 336 -8.87 -37.33 0.29
N GLY A 337 -10.08 -37.12 0.81
CA GLY A 337 -10.31 -36.32 2.03
C GLY A 337 -10.47 -34.82 1.79
N ALA A 338 -10.39 -34.35 0.55
CA ALA A 338 -10.71 -32.97 0.16
C ALA A 338 -11.65 -32.95 -1.06
N ASN A 339 -12.05 -31.75 -1.48
CA ASN A 339 -12.77 -31.58 -2.74
C ASN A 339 -11.80 -31.72 -3.94
N LYS A 340 -12.24 -31.31 -5.12
CA LYS A 340 -11.45 -31.47 -6.33
C LYS A 340 -10.30 -30.46 -6.37
N ALA A 341 -9.21 -30.84 -7.03
CA ALA A 341 -8.06 -29.99 -7.27
C ALA A 341 -7.71 -29.95 -8.75
N VAL A 342 -7.29 -28.76 -9.21
CA VAL A 342 -6.71 -28.54 -10.54
C VAL A 342 -5.24 -28.21 -10.36
N MET A 343 -4.38 -28.88 -11.11
CA MET A 343 -2.93 -28.62 -11.14
C MET A 343 -2.54 -28.07 -12.50
N VAL A 344 -1.89 -26.91 -12.53
CA VAL A 344 -1.40 -26.26 -13.76
C VAL A 344 0.12 -26.22 -13.73
N ARG A 345 0.74 -26.70 -14.82
CA ARG A 345 2.19 -26.75 -15.00
C ARG A 345 2.69 -25.57 -15.82
N HIS A 346 3.73 -24.92 -15.31
CA HIS A 346 4.41 -23.77 -15.92
C HIS A 346 5.92 -24.08 -16.11
N GLY A 347 6.23 -25.19 -16.79
CA GLY A 347 7.59 -25.74 -16.85
C GLY A 347 7.87 -26.68 -15.68
N ASP A 348 8.85 -26.37 -14.83
CA ASP A 348 9.14 -27.10 -13.57
C ASP A 348 8.32 -26.59 -12.38
N TYR A 349 7.55 -25.52 -12.55
CA TYR A 349 6.62 -25.01 -11.55
C TYR A 349 5.23 -25.64 -11.69
N ILE A 350 4.58 -25.90 -10.56
CA ILE A 350 3.19 -26.37 -10.49
C ILE A 350 2.39 -25.45 -9.58
N SER A 351 1.31 -24.87 -10.09
CA SER A 351 0.29 -24.18 -9.30
C SER A 351 -0.90 -25.10 -9.05
N ILE A 352 -1.35 -25.20 -7.80
CA ILE A 352 -2.40 -26.14 -7.38
C ILE A 352 -3.55 -25.35 -6.76
N TYR A 353 -4.75 -25.57 -7.30
CA TYR A 353 -5.99 -24.94 -6.89
C TYR A 353 -6.87 -26.03 -6.27
N ASN A 354 -6.83 -26.14 -4.95
CA ASN A 354 -7.54 -27.17 -4.19
C ASN A 354 -8.78 -26.58 -3.50
N ASN A 355 -9.71 -27.46 -3.11
CA ASN A 355 -11.03 -27.14 -2.58
C ASN A 355 -12.03 -26.60 -3.63
N LEU A 356 -12.08 -27.21 -4.82
CA LEU A 356 -13.02 -26.85 -5.89
C LEU A 356 -14.26 -27.74 -5.90
N ASP A 357 -15.44 -27.13 -6.01
CA ASP A 357 -16.73 -27.81 -6.15
C ASP A 357 -16.98 -28.19 -7.62
N LYS A 358 -16.85 -27.20 -8.51
CA LYS A 358 -16.97 -27.34 -9.97
C LYS A 358 -15.63 -27.08 -10.63
N ILE A 359 -15.39 -27.77 -11.74
CA ILE A 359 -14.19 -27.63 -12.56
C ILE A 359 -14.59 -27.25 -13.98
N PHE A 360 -13.89 -26.28 -14.55
CA PHE A 360 -14.17 -25.76 -15.91
C PHE A 360 -13.14 -26.21 -16.95
N VAL A 361 -12.04 -26.82 -16.52
CA VAL A 361 -10.94 -27.28 -17.37
C VAL A 361 -10.73 -28.80 -17.26
N ARG A 362 -10.07 -29.37 -18.26
CA ARG A 362 -9.72 -30.79 -18.34
C ARG A 362 -8.22 -30.96 -18.38
N LYS A 363 -7.77 -32.17 -18.05
CA LYS A 363 -6.35 -32.53 -18.15
C LYS A 363 -5.89 -32.42 -19.60
N GLY A 364 -4.74 -31.75 -19.80
CA GLY A 364 -4.16 -31.47 -21.11
C GLY A 364 -4.53 -30.10 -21.68
N ASP A 365 -5.52 -29.41 -21.12
CA ASP A 365 -5.91 -28.08 -21.60
C ASP A 365 -4.79 -27.07 -21.40
N GLU A 366 -4.54 -26.24 -22.41
CA GLU A 366 -3.74 -25.03 -22.27
C GLU A 366 -4.58 -23.93 -21.62
N VAL A 367 -4.04 -23.34 -20.55
CA VAL A 367 -4.70 -22.27 -19.81
C VAL A 367 -3.91 -20.99 -19.92
N SER A 368 -4.62 -19.88 -20.07
CA SER A 368 -4.05 -18.53 -20.07
C SER A 368 -4.12 -17.90 -18.68
N ILE A 369 -3.29 -16.88 -18.45
CA ILE A 369 -3.32 -16.09 -17.21
C ILE A 369 -4.73 -15.51 -16.97
N GLY A 370 -5.25 -15.68 -15.75
CA GLY A 370 -6.57 -15.21 -15.34
C GLY A 370 -7.75 -16.09 -15.78
N GLN A 371 -7.51 -17.16 -16.55
CA GLN A 371 -8.55 -18.10 -16.97
C GLN A 371 -9.19 -18.79 -15.77
N GLU A 372 -10.51 -18.93 -15.78
CA GLU A 372 -11.28 -19.58 -14.73
C GLU A 372 -11.09 -21.10 -14.78
N LEU A 373 -10.64 -21.69 -13.66
CA LEU A 373 -10.33 -23.11 -13.56
C LEU A 373 -11.46 -23.89 -12.87
N GLY A 374 -12.22 -23.24 -12.00
CA GLY A 374 -13.31 -23.85 -11.25
C GLY A 374 -13.96 -22.92 -10.23
N GLU A 375 -15.01 -23.42 -9.58
CA GLU A 375 -15.74 -22.75 -8.49
C GLU A 375 -15.24 -23.27 -7.14
N VAL A 376 -14.88 -22.37 -6.23
CA VAL A 376 -14.37 -22.73 -4.89
C VAL A 376 -15.53 -23.23 -4.02
N ALA A 377 -15.31 -24.35 -3.33
CA ALA A 377 -16.32 -24.96 -2.47
C ALA A 377 -16.52 -24.16 -1.16
N THR A 378 -17.78 -24.03 -0.74
CA THR A 378 -18.13 -23.47 0.56
C THR A 378 -18.23 -24.57 1.62
N SER A 379 -17.48 -24.43 2.71
CA SER A 379 -17.56 -25.37 3.84
C SER A 379 -18.92 -25.27 4.55
N GLY A 380 -19.58 -26.41 4.76
CA GLY A 380 -20.83 -26.49 5.51
C GLY A 380 -20.70 -26.11 6.98
N SER A 381 -19.54 -26.38 7.60
CA SER A 381 -19.32 -26.18 9.05
C SER A 381 -18.80 -24.79 9.43
N SER A 382 -18.00 -24.16 8.57
CA SER A 382 -17.49 -22.80 8.80
C SER A 382 -18.25 -21.73 8.01
N GLY A 383 -19.01 -22.14 6.99
CA GLY A 383 -19.67 -21.23 6.05
C GLY A 383 -18.72 -20.51 5.08
N LYS A 384 -17.41 -20.74 5.21
CA LYS A 384 -16.37 -20.05 4.43
C LYS A 384 -16.16 -20.71 3.08
N THR A 385 -15.98 -19.89 2.05
CA THR A 385 -15.53 -20.31 0.72
C THR A 385 -14.03 -20.05 0.64
N THR A 386 -13.22 -21.09 0.77
CA THR A 386 -11.78 -20.93 0.96
C THR A 386 -11.01 -21.71 -0.11
N LEU A 387 -10.25 -21.00 -0.94
CA LEU A 387 -9.33 -21.64 -1.89
C LEU A 387 -8.08 -22.06 -1.13
N HIS A 388 -7.66 -23.32 -1.25
CA HIS A 388 -6.34 -23.76 -0.81
C HIS A 388 -5.40 -23.70 -2.02
N PHE A 389 -4.54 -22.69 -2.04
CA PHE A 389 -3.60 -22.44 -3.13
C PHE A 389 -2.19 -22.85 -2.74
N LEU A 390 -1.57 -23.72 -3.55
CA LEU A 390 -0.22 -24.20 -3.34
C LEU A 390 0.65 -23.91 -4.56
N LEU A 391 1.94 -23.72 -4.31
CA LEU A 391 2.94 -23.55 -5.35
C LEU A 391 4.10 -24.48 -5.08
N TYR A 392 4.49 -25.22 -6.10
CA TYR A 392 5.63 -26.14 -6.07
C TYR A 392 6.58 -25.80 -7.20
N GLN A 393 7.87 -26.03 -6.96
CA GLN A 393 8.87 -26.18 -8.02
C GLN A 393 9.41 -27.60 -7.89
N ASN A 394 9.22 -28.41 -8.92
CA ASN A 394 9.52 -29.84 -8.86
C ASN A 394 8.77 -30.48 -7.66
N SER A 395 9.46 -31.24 -6.81
CA SER A 395 8.93 -31.78 -5.55
C SER A 395 8.96 -30.77 -4.38
N THR A 396 9.55 -29.58 -4.56
CA THR A 396 9.78 -28.62 -3.47
C THR A 396 8.64 -27.63 -3.32
N LYS A 397 8.17 -27.46 -2.08
CA LYS A 397 7.13 -26.48 -1.70
C LYS A 397 7.69 -25.06 -1.73
N LEU A 398 6.95 -24.14 -2.34
CA LEU A 398 7.27 -22.72 -2.36
C LEU A 398 6.22 -21.92 -1.59
N ASN A 399 6.65 -20.87 -0.88
CA ASN A 399 5.73 -19.92 -0.26
C ASN A 399 5.05 -19.05 -1.33
N PRO A 400 3.73 -19.18 -1.57
CA PRO A 400 3.01 -18.38 -2.59
C PRO A 400 3.08 -16.87 -2.38
N GLU A 401 3.25 -16.40 -1.14
CA GLU A 401 3.30 -14.95 -0.82
C GLU A 401 4.48 -14.23 -1.48
N HIS A 402 5.57 -14.94 -1.78
CA HIS A 402 6.72 -14.37 -2.48
C HIS A 402 6.51 -14.26 -4.00
N TRP A 403 5.42 -14.81 -4.51
CA TRP A 403 5.14 -14.96 -5.94
C TRP A 403 3.95 -14.11 -6.39
N ILE A 404 2.90 -14.04 -5.58
CA ILE A 404 1.69 -13.28 -5.87
C ILE A 404 1.87 -11.80 -5.49
N TYR A 405 1.39 -10.91 -6.33
CA TYR A 405 1.47 -9.46 -6.13
C TYR A 405 0.63 -9.02 -4.91
N LYS A 406 1.29 -8.39 -3.93
CA LYS A 406 0.66 -7.78 -2.73
C LYS A 406 -0.30 -8.73 -1.98
N MET A 407 0.17 -9.94 -1.67
CA MET A 407 -0.59 -10.96 -0.93
C MET A 407 -0.77 -10.67 0.58
#